data_AF-A0AAV0XPY1-F1
#
_entry.id   AF-A0AAV0XPY1-F1
#
_cell.length_a   1.000
_cell.length_b   1.000
_cell.length_c   1.000
_cell.angle_alpha   90.00
_cell.angle_beta   90.00
_cell.angle_gamma   90.00
#
_symmetry.space_group_name_H-M   'P 1'
#
loop_
_entity.id
_entity.type
_entity.pdbx_description
1 polymer ?
#
loop_
_entity_poly.entity_id
_entity_poly.type
_entity_poly.pdbx_seq_one_letter_code
_entity_poly.pdbx_strand_id
1 'polypeptide(L)'
;MPRKKVKISMNYTYKYIDKYIGYGFTYINENGVDLPQCVICGNVLANASLKPNKLLRHLETNHNEYRNKTTDFFLRKRDELKINKKNIKSYTTVDKVYLKCSFIAAMHRYC
;
A
#
# COMPACT_ATOMS: atom_id res chain seq x y z
N MET A 1 31.22 0.71 22.68
CA MET A 1 30.03 0.25 23.44
C MET A 1 29.15 -0.63 22.56
N PRO A 2 29.05 -1.95 22.79
CA PRO A 2 28.14 -2.78 22.01
C PRO A 2 26.69 -2.48 22.42
N ARG A 3 25.89 -1.96 21.48
CA ARG A 3 24.45 -1.78 21.70
C ARG A 3 23.80 -3.16 21.78
N LYS A 4 23.41 -3.59 22.98
CA LYS A 4 22.57 -4.78 23.19
C LYS A 4 21.31 -4.63 22.34
N LYS A 5 21.17 -5.46 21.30
CA LYS A 5 19.91 -5.59 20.55
C LYS A 5 18.94 -6.37 21.43
N VAL A 6 18.14 -5.65 22.19
CA VAL A 6 17.01 -6.26 22.91
C VAL A 6 16.01 -6.72 21.85
N LYS A 7 15.84 -8.04 21.68
CA LYS A 7 14.72 -8.63 20.94
C LYS A 7 13.48 -8.49 21.82
N ILE A 8 12.75 -7.40 21.66
CA ILE A 8 11.43 -7.23 22.28
C ILE A 8 10.41 -7.71 21.25
N SER A 9 9.91 -8.94 21.40
CA SER A 9 8.70 -9.39 20.71
C SER A 9 7.48 -8.83 21.45
N MET A 10 7.24 -7.53 21.29
CA MET A 10 5.97 -6.93 21.72
C MET A 10 5.03 -6.99 20.52
N ASN A 11 3.92 -7.73 20.63
CA ASN A 11 2.81 -7.71 19.68
C ASN A 11 2.06 -6.36 19.78
N TYR A 12 2.78 -5.25 19.57
CA TYR A 12 2.20 -3.91 19.55
C TYR A 12 1.86 -3.56 18.11
N THR A 13 0.57 -3.57 17.79
CA THR A 13 0.08 -3.09 16.51
C THR A 13 0.02 -1.56 16.55
N TYR A 14 0.82 -0.92 15.69
CA TYR A 14 0.76 0.53 15.50
C TYR A 14 -0.56 0.88 14.83
N LYS A 15 -1.29 1.86 15.37
CA LYS A 15 -2.47 2.41 14.71
C LYS A 15 -2.06 3.55 13.79
N TYR A 16 -2.83 3.72 12.71
CA TYR A 16 -2.64 4.86 11.84
C TYR A 16 -3.06 6.17 12.52
N ILE A 17 -2.34 7.26 12.22
CA ILE A 17 -2.66 8.63 12.66
C ILE A 17 -2.66 9.51 11.41
N ASP A 18 -3.65 10.37 11.25
CA ASP A 18 -3.78 11.24 10.06
C ASP A 18 -2.54 12.08 9.77
N LYS A 19 -1.74 12.42 10.78
CA LYS A 19 -0.45 13.11 10.62
C LYS A 19 0.52 12.37 9.67
N TYR A 20 0.37 11.06 9.51
CA TYR A 20 1.23 10.27 8.62
C TYR A 20 1.02 10.53 7.13
N ILE A 21 -0.08 11.20 6.76
CA ILE A 21 -0.26 11.68 5.38
C ILE A 21 0.80 12.72 5.00
N GLY A 22 1.33 13.48 5.96
CA GLY A 22 2.45 14.39 5.74
C GLY A 22 3.77 13.68 5.39
N TYR A 23 3.87 12.39 5.69
CA TYR A 23 5.00 11.54 5.25
C TYR A 23 4.71 10.81 3.92
N GLY A 24 3.55 11.05 3.29
CA GLY A 24 3.15 10.40 2.05
C GLY A 24 2.56 9.00 2.22
N PHE A 25 1.96 8.71 3.38
CA PHE A 25 1.35 7.41 3.66
C PHE A 25 -0.13 7.51 4.04
N THR A 26 -0.91 6.56 3.54
CA THR A 26 -2.26 6.23 4.01
C THR A 26 -2.21 4.86 4.70
N TYR A 27 -3.32 4.35 5.18
CA TYR A 27 -3.42 2.97 5.66
C TYR A 27 -4.40 2.14 4.84
N ILE A 28 -4.20 0.82 4.92
CA ILE A 28 -5.23 -0.18 4.63
C ILE A 28 -5.47 -0.98 5.90
N ASN A 29 -6.71 -1.40 6.12
CA ASN A 29 -7.02 -2.30 7.22
C ASN A 29 -7.04 -3.73 6.68
N GLU A 30 -6.07 -4.54 7.10
CA GLU A 30 -6.05 -5.98 6.82
C GLU A 30 -6.14 -6.73 8.14
N ASN A 31 -7.17 -7.56 8.29
CA ASN A 31 -7.43 -8.38 9.48
C ASN A 31 -7.40 -7.59 10.80
N GLY A 32 -7.93 -6.36 10.81
CA GLY A 32 -7.96 -5.50 12.00
C GLY A 32 -6.63 -4.81 12.31
N VAL A 33 -5.62 -4.94 11.45
CA VAL A 33 -4.33 -4.27 11.57
C VAL A 33 -4.19 -3.20 10.50
N ASP A 34 -3.79 -1.99 10.91
CA ASP A 34 -3.51 -0.91 9.98
C ASP A 34 -2.13 -1.12 9.35
N LEU A 35 -2.09 -1.30 8.04
CA LEU A 35 -0.86 -1.42 7.27
C LEU A 35 -0.61 -0.12 6.50
N PRO A 36 0.54 0.52 6.68
CA PRO A 36 0.86 1.75 5.96
C PRO A 36 1.05 1.47 4.47
N GLN A 37 0.41 2.27 3.64
CA GLN A 37 0.50 2.23 2.19
C GLN A 37 1.03 3.56 1.66
N CYS A 38 2.07 3.51 0.82
CA CYS A 38 2.61 4.71 0.17
C CYS A 38 1.60 5.25 -0.86
N VAL A 39 1.34 6.55 -0.83
CA VAL A 39 0.39 7.19 -1.77
C VAL A 39 0.99 7.41 -3.17
N ILE A 40 2.31 7.28 -3.32
CA ILE A 40 3.03 7.53 -4.58
C ILE A 40 3.14 6.24 -5.40
N CYS A 41 3.72 5.18 -4.82
CA CYS A 41 3.89 3.90 -5.51
C CYS A 41 2.80 2.87 -5.19
N GLY A 42 1.95 3.11 -4.20
CA GLY A 42 0.94 2.14 -3.77
C GLY A 42 1.47 0.96 -2.96
N ASN A 43 2.77 0.88 -2.68
CA ASN A 43 3.37 -0.20 -1.89
C ASN A 43 2.81 -0.22 -0.46
N VAL A 44 2.40 -1.42 -0.01
CA VAL A 44 1.96 -1.68 1.35
C VAL A 44 3.17 -2.19 2.15
N LEU A 45 3.42 -1.59 3.31
CA LEU A 45 4.50 -1.99 4.21
C LEU A 45 3.93 -2.68 5.45
N ALA A 46 4.76 -3.44 6.15
CA ALA A 46 4.38 -4.05 7.41
C ALA A 46 4.00 -3.00 8.46
N ASN A 47 3.07 -3.34 9.38
CA ASN A 47 2.60 -2.47 10.46
C ASN A 47 3.74 -1.79 11.25
N ALA A 48 4.83 -2.52 11.53
CA ALA A 48 6.01 -1.99 12.23
C ALA A 48 6.68 -0.79 11.51
N SER A 49 6.35 -0.57 10.24
CA SER A 49 6.83 0.54 9.41
C SER A 49 6.03 1.84 9.61
N LEU A 50 4.92 1.83 10.36
CA LEU A 50 4.19 3.05 10.75
C LEU A 50 5.03 4.04 11.59
N LYS A 51 6.21 3.62 12.06
CA LYS A 51 7.17 4.51 12.72
C LYS A 51 7.60 5.62 11.75
N PRO A 52 7.55 6.91 12.13
CA PRO A 52 7.90 8.03 11.25
C PRO A 52 9.26 7.88 10.55
N ASN A 53 10.30 7.43 11.26
CA ASN A 53 11.63 7.19 10.68
C ASN A 53 11.63 6.16 9.55
N LYS A 54 10.74 5.17 9.59
CA LYS A 54 10.63 4.14 8.55
C LYS A 54 9.89 4.66 7.33
N LEU A 55 8.82 5.44 7.55
CA LEU A 55 8.07 6.12 6.49
C LEU A 55 8.94 7.13 5.74
N LEU A 56 9.65 8.00 6.48
CA LEU A 56 10.60 8.96 5.93
C LEU A 56 11.69 8.28 5.12
N ARG A 57 12.31 7.23 5.66
CA ARG A 57 13.33 6.48 4.93
C ARG A 57 12.80 5.91 3.62
N HIS A 58 11.59 5.34 3.62
CA HIS A 58 10.99 4.84 2.38
C HIS A 58 10.80 5.97 1.35
N LEU A 59 10.31 7.12 1.78
CA LEU A 59 10.13 8.29 0.92
C LEU A 59 11.48 8.77 0.36
N GLU A 60 12.51 8.89 1.20
CA GLU A 60 13.84 9.36 0.78
C GLU A 60 14.53 8.38 -0.19
N THR A 61 14.42 7.07 0.03
CA THR A 61 15.13 6.07 -0.79
C THR A 61 14.41 5.76 -2.10
N ASN A 62 13.08 5.75 -2.12
CA ASN A 62 12.29 5.35 -3.30
C ASN A 62 11.76 6.55 -4.08
N HIS A 63 11.63 7.70 -3.42
CA HIS A 63 10.82 8.84 -3.86
C HIS A 63 11.48 10.17 -3.46
N ASN A 64 12.80 10.27 -3.64
CA ASN A 64 13.59 11.44 -3.22
C ASN A 64 13.03 12.77 -3.75
N GLU A 65 12.49 12.77 -4.97
CA GLU A 65 11.87 13.94 -5.61
C GLU A 65 10.65 14.50 -4.84
N TYR A 66 10.01 13.67 -4.00
CA TYR A 66 8.80 14.01 -3.26
C TYR A 66 9.07 14.34 -1.77
N ARG A 67 10.32 14.29 -1.31
CA ARG A 67 10.71 14.48 0.10
C ARG A 67 10.20 15.79 0.71
N ASN A 68 10.22 16.87 -0.06
CA ASN A 68 9.88 18.22 0.40
C ASN A 68 8.49 18.70 -0.10
N LYS A 69 7.61 17.77 -0.51
CA LYS A 69 6.27 18.14 -0.98
C LYS A 69 5.34 18.40 0.19
N THR A 70 4.31 19.21 -0.06
CA THR A 70 3.32 19.58 0.94
C THR A 70 2.34 18.44 1.22
N THR A 71 1.68 18.49 2.37
CA THR A 71 0.62 17.52 2.73
C THR A 71 -0.52 17.51 1.71
N ASP A 72 -0.87 18.66 1.12
CA ASP A 72 -1.89 18.77 0.07
C ASP A 72 -1.53 17.94 -1.18
N PHE A 73 -0.26 17.92 -1.59
CA PHE A 73 0.20 17.06 -2.68
C PHE A 73 -0.07 15.57 -2.37
N PHE A 74 0.26 15.13 -1.16
CA PHE A 74 0.02 13.74 -0.75
C PHE A 74 -1.47 13.39 -0.61
N LEU A 75 -2.31 14.35 -0.20
CA LEU A 75 -3.77 14.17 -0.17
C LEU A 75 -4.34 13.95 -1.57
N ARG A 76 -3.93 14.77 -2.55
CA ARG A 76 -4.34 14.57 -3.96
C ARG A 76 -3.91 13.21 -4.48
N LYS A 77 -2.65 12.82 -4.23
CA LYS A 77 -2.14 11.49 -4.61
C LYS A 77 -2.89 10.33 -3.95
N ARG A 78 -3.28 10.47 -2.68
CA ARG A 78 -4.13 9.49 -1.99
C ARG A 78 -5.46 9.30 -2.72
N ASP A 79 -6.09 10.39 -3.15
CA ASP A 79 -7.40 10.33 -3.79
C ASP A 79 -7.32 9.79 -5.22
N GLU A 80 -6.28 10.16 -5.98
CA GLU A 80 -5.93 9.51 -7.26
C GLU A 80 -5.75 7.99 -7.09
N LEU A 81 -5.00 7.56 -6.06
CA LEU A 81 -4.78 6.15 -5.77
C LEU A 81 -6.10 5.40 -5.47
N LYS A 82 -7.02 6.03 -4.72
CA LYS A 82 -8.35 5.45 -4.43
C LYS A 82 -9.18 5.30 -5.70
N ILE A 83 -9.20 6.30 -6.57
CA ILE A 83 -9.92 6.26 -7.85
C ILE A 83 -9.34 5.15 -8.74
N ASN A 84 -8.01 5.10 -8.87
CA ASN A 84 -7.34 4.08 -9.67
C ASN A 84 -7.68 2.66 -9.19
N LYS A 85 -7.65 2.42 -7.87
CA LYS A 85 -8.07 1.13 -7.29
C LYS A 85 -9.52 0.76 -7.63
N LYS A 86 -10.45 1.72 -7.63
CA LYS A 86 -11.85 1.48 -8.02
C LYS A 86 -11.95 1.11 -9.49
N ASN A 87 -11.25 1.84 -10.36
CA ASN A 87 -11.25 1.60 -11.79
C ASN A 87 -10.66 0.22 -12.13
N ILE A 88 -9.52 -0.13 -11.53
CA ILE A 88 -8.92 -1.46 -11.72
C ILE A 88 -9.90 -2.55 -11.31
N LYS A 89 -10.57 -2.40 -10.14
CA LYS A 89 -11.59 -3.35 -9.70
C LYS A 89 -12.71 -3.50 -10.73
N SER A 90 -13.25 -2.42 -11.28
CA SER A 90 -14.32 -2.50 -12.29
C SER A 90 -13.89 -3.17 -13.60
N TYR A 91 -12.63 -3.02 -14.03
CA TYR A 91 -12.11 -3.73 -15.21
C TYR A 91 -11.83 -5.21 -14.93
N THR A 92 -11.40 -5.57 -13.73
CA THR A 92 -11.11 -6.98 -13.37
C THR A 92 -12.37 -7.80 -13.06
N THR A 93 -13.51 -7.14 -12.83
CA THR A 93 -14.80 -7.83 -12.64
C THR A 93 -15.42 -8.34 -13.94
N VAL A 94 -14.78 -8.14 -15.10
CA VAL A 94 -15.25 -8.71 -16.38
C VAL A 94 -15.46 -10.22 -16.18
N ASP A 95 -16.71 -10.57 -16.41
CA ASP A 95 -17.44 -11.73 -15.91
C ASP A 95 -16.62 -13.01 -15.82
N LYS A 96 -16.62 -13.64 -14.63
CA LYS A 96 -16.12 -15.01 -14.41
C LYS A 96 -16.63 -15.99 -15.48
N VAL A 97 -17.80 -15.70 -16.06
CA VAL A 97 -18.38 -16.41 -17.20
C VAL A 97 -17.52 -16.31 -18.46
N TYR A 98 -17.07 -15.12 -18.88
CA TYR A 98 -16.21 -14.96 -20.05
C TYR A 98 -14.83 -15.58 -19.86
N LEU A 99 -14.28 -15.50 -18.63
CA LEU A 99 -13.02 -16.18 -18.30
C LEU A 99 -13.17 -17.70 -18.36
N LYS A 100 -14.30 -18.25 -17.89
CA LYS A 100 -14.61 -19.68 -18.04
C LYS A 100 -14.81 -20.08 -19.51
N CYS A 101 -15.57 -19.30 -20.27
CA CYS A 101 -15.84 -19.58 -21.68
C CYS A 101 -14.58 -19.56 -22.53
N SER A 102 -13.69 -18.58 -22.33
CA SER A 102 -12.40 -18.52 -23.04
C SER A 102 -11.49 -19.70 -22.69
N PHE A 103 -11.45 -20.12 -21.43
CA PHE A 103 -10.74 -21.33 -21.01
C PHE A 103 -11.28 -22.60 -21.68
N ILE A 104 -12.61 -22.78 -21.71
CA ILE A 104 -13.26 -23.92 -22.36
C ILE A 104 -13.01 -23.90 -23.88
N ALA A 105 -13.18 -22.75 -24.53
CA ALA A 105 -12.95 -22.62 -25.97
C ALA A 105 -11.50 -22.89 -26.37
N ALA A 106 -10.53 -22.56 -25.50
CA ALA A 106 -9.13 -22.92 -25.71
C ALA A 106 -8.90 -24.43 -25.64
N MET A 107 -9.52 -25.13 -24.68
CA MET A 107 -9.40 -26.59 -24.52
C MET A 107 -10.06 -27.37 -25.66
N HIS A 108 -11.14 -26.86 -26.25
CA HIS A 108 -11.82 -27.48 -27.39
C HIS A 108 -11.00 -27.49 -28.70
N ARG A 109 -9.86 -26.77 -28.77
CA ARG A 109 -8.95 -26.82 -29.94
C ARG A 109 -7.83 -27.86 -29.82
N TYR A 110 -7.73 -28.54 -28.68
CA TYR A 110 -6.72 -29.57 -28.42
C TYR A 110 -7.31 -31.00 -28.42
N CYS A 111 -8.55 -31.17 -28.90
CA CYS A 111 -9.22 -32.45 -29.04
C CYS A 111 -9.71 -32.67 -30.48
#